data_AF-A0A8J4H3S4-F1
#
_entry.id   AF-A0A8J4H3S4-F1
#
_cell.length_a   1.000
_cell.length_b   1.000
_cell.length_c   1.000
_cell.angle_alpha   90.00
_cell.angle_beta   90.00
_cell.angle_gamma   90.00
#
_symmetry.space_group_name_H-M   'P 1'
#
loop_
_entity.id
_entity.type
_entity.pdbx_description
1 polymer ?
#
loop_
_entity_poly.entity_id
_entity_poly.type
_entity_poly.pdbx_seq_one_letter_code
_entity_poly.pdbx_strand_id
1 'polypeptide(L)'
;MQAHSYKTASSNGTAARRNLVSGGLFGIGMVAFLDEAIFHQLLHWHHFYDKSTTSIGLVSDGFFHAFSWLATIGGLFLFADLRRKDMLQVKRWFGSIWLGAGLFQLYDGLIQHKVMGIHQIRYVDHVFYYDLVWNGIALLMIVAGGALIGRRPRSSMQTGGQRDARRA
;
A
#
# COMPACT_ATOMS: atom_id res chain seq x y z
N MET A 1 30.02 26.48 -18.46
CA MET A 1 28.72 26.43 -17.75
C MET A 1 28.28 24.96 -17.61
N GLN A 2 28.61 24.28 -16.50
CA GLN A 2 28.22 22.89 -16.22
C GLN A 2 27.68 22.75 -14.78
N ALA A 3 26.57 23.42 -14.46
CA ALA A 3 25.97 23.39 -13.11
C ALA A 3 24.58 22.75 -13.05
N HIS A 4 24.16 21.99 -14.07
CA HIS A 4 22.79 21.45 -14.16
C HIS A 4 22.62 19.96 -13.83
N SER A 5 23.71 19.17 -13.71
CA SER A 5 23.59 17.70 -13.62
C SER A 5 23.45 17.12 -12.20
N TYR A 6 23.79 17.87 -11.14
CA TYR A 6 23.75 17.35 -9.77
C TYR A 6 22.39 17.49 -9.05
N LYS A 7 21.52 18.41 -9.48
CA LYS A 7 20.22 18.68 -8.84
C LYS A 7 19.12 17.65 -9.16
N THR A 8 19.28 16.85 -10.20
CA THR A 8 18.22 15.97 -10.74
C THR A 8 18.17 14.58 -10.11
N ALA A 9 19.29 14.01 -9.67
CA ALA A 9 19.31 12.66 -9.08
C ALA A 9 18.80 12.66 -7.63
N SER A 10 19.22 13.65 -6.81
CA SER A 10 18.82 13.80 -5.42
C SER A 10 17.33 14.14 -5.26
N SER A 11 16.80 15.01 -6.13
CA SER A 11 15.37 15.37 -6.14
C SER A 11 14.49 14.19 -6.56
N ASN A 12 14.93 13.39 -7.54
CA ASN A 12 14.22 12.18 -7.97
C ASN A 12 14.20 11.09 -6.89
N GLY A 13 15.31 10.88 -6.16
CA GLY A 13 15.35 9.94 -5.04
C GLY A 13 14.40 10.35 -3.90
N THR A 14 14.38 11.64 -3.57
CA THR A 14 13.46 12.21 -2.58
C THR A 14 12.00 12.04 -3.00
N ALA A 15 11.65 12.38 -4.25
CA ALA A 15 10.29 12.20 -4.76
C ALA A 15 9.87 10.72 -4.74
N ALA A 16 10.75 9.81 -5.17
CA ALA A 16 10.48 8.38 -5.17
C ALA A 16 10.14 7.86 -3.75
N ARG A 17 10.96 8.20 -2.76
CA ARG A 17 10.72 7.81 -1.36
C ARG A 17 9.40 8.37 -0.82
N ARG A 18 9.09 9.63 -1.12
CA ARG A 18 7.85 10.28 -0.64
C ARG A 18 6.60 9.65 -1.26
N ASN A 19 6.66 9.24 -2.54
CA ASN A 19 5.58 8.49 -3.17
C ASN A 19 5.39 7.10 -2.53
N LEU A 20 6.51 6.40 -2.21
CA LEU A 20 6.48 5.11 -1.51
C LEU A 20 5.81 5.24 -0.14
N VAL A 21 6.20 6.24 0.66
CA VAL A 21 5.63 6.46 2.00
C VAL A 21 4.16 6.87 1.92
N SER A 22 3.82 7.85 1.07
CA SER A 22 2.44 8.32 0.93
C SER A 22 1.49 7.21 0.48
N GLY A 23 1.83 6.53 -0.63
CA GLY A 23 0.99 5.47 -1.16
C GLY A 23 0.98 4.24 -0.25
N GLY A 24 2.13 3.89 0.35
CA GLY A 24 2.22 2.78 1.31
C GLY A 24 1.35 2.98 2.54
N LEU A 25 1.42 4.15 3.17
CA LEU A 25 0.55 4.49 4.32
C LEU A 25 -0.92 4.48 3.95
N PHE A 26 -1.27 5.06 2.79
CA PHE A 26 -2.65 5.02 2.31
C PHE A 26 -3.13 3.58 2.05
N GLY A 27 -2.29 2.73 1.46
CA GLY A 27 -2.59 1.32 1.22
C GLY A 27 -2.80 0.53 2.52
N ILE A 28 -1.92 0.71 3.51
CA ILE A 28 -2.04 0.10 4.84
C ILE A 28 -3.37 0.53 5.48
N GLY A 29 -3.64 1.84 5.52
CA GLY A 29 -4.87 2.36 6.13
C GLY A 29 -6.13 1.85 5.44
N MET A 30 -6.15 1.85 4.10
CA MET A 30 -7.29 1.39 3.31
C MET A 30 -7.57 -0.10 3.53
N VAL A 31 -6.56 -0.97 3.49
CA VAL A 31 -6.78 -2.41 3.67
C VAL A 31 -7.16 -2.74 5.11
N ALA A 32 -6.58 -2.06 6.10
CA ALA A 32 -6.95 -2.22 7.51
C ALA A 32 -8.40 -1.78 7.77
N PHE A 33 -8.84 -0.67 7.15
CA PHE A 33 -10.23 -0.24 7.22
C PHE A 33 -11.18 -1.25 6.56
N LEU A 34 -10.82 -1.77 5.37
CA LEU A 34 -11.63 -2.78 4.69
C LEU A 34 -11.74 -4.06 5.51
N ASP A 35 -10.63 -4.46 6.13
CA ASP A 35 -10.57 -5.63 6.99
C ASP A 35 -11.51 -5.50 8.19
N GLU A 36 -11.37 -4.42 8.94
CA GLU A 36 -12.22 -4.13 10.08
C GLU A 36 -13.70 -3.98 9.68
N ALA A 37 -14.00 -3.19 8.64
CA ALA A 37 -15.38 -2.97 8.21
C ALA A 37 -16.04 -4.27 7.73
N ILE A 38 -15.35 -5.06 6.90
CA ILE A 38 -15.94 -6.26 6.30
C ILE A 38 -15.87 -7.44 7.26
N PHE A 39 -14.70 -7.78 7.77
CA PHE A 39 -14.50 -9.02 8.52
C PHE A 39 -14.81 -8.85 10.00
N HIS A 40 -14.48 -7.72 10.62
CA HIS A 40 -14.79 -7.53 12.05
C HIS A 40 -16.25 -7.11 12.26
N GLN A 41 -16.73 -6.11 11.51
CA GLN A 41 -18.03 -5.49 11.77
C GLN A 41 -19.19 -6.13 10.98
N LEU A 42 -19.05 -6.28 9.66
CA LEU A 42 -20.17 -6.78 8.84
C LEU A 42 -20.32 -8.29 8.95
N LEU A 43 -19.23 -9.03 8.80
CA LEU A 43 -19.25 -10.48 8.76
C LEU A 43 -19.02 -11.14 10.13
N HIS A 44 -18.54 -10.39 11.12
CA HIS A 44 -18.25 -10.88 12.46
C HIS A 44 -17.35 -12.14 12.45
N TRP A 45 -16.34 -12.18 11.58
CA TRP A 45 -15.42 -13.31 11.48
C TRP A 45 -14.46 -13.39 12.66
N HIS A 46 -14.01 -12.23 13.17
CA HIS A 46 -13.06 -12.09 14.28
C HIS A 46 -13.05 -10.66 14.81
N HIS A 47 -12.50 -10.45 16.02
CA HIS A 47 -12.07 -9.14 16.48
C HIS A 47 -10.55 -9.03 16.40
N PHE A 48 -10.00 -7.82 16.55
CA PHE A 48 -8.56 -7.57 16.53
C PHE A 48 -7.83 -8.30 17.68
N TYR A 49 -8.51 -8.50 18.81
CA TYR A 49 -7.99 -9.26 19.94
C TYR A 49 -9.07 -10.18 20.54
N ASP A 50 -8.94 -11.47 20.27
CA ASP A 50 -9.92 -12.49 20.67
C ASP A 50 -9.51 -13.30 21.92
N LYS A 51 -8.35 -13.01 22.52
CA LYS A 51 -7.89 -13.73 23.73
C LYS A 51 -8.53 -13.24 25.03
N SER A 52 -9.67 -12.55 24.96
CA SER A 52 -10.35 -12.01 26.14
C SER A 52 -11.87 -11.93 25.92
N THR A 53 -12.53 -10.96 26.55
CA THR A 53 -13.97 -10.74 26.42
C THR A 53 -14.31 -10.00 25.13
N THR A 54 -15.54 -10.18 24.64
CA THR A 54 -16.07 -9.42 23.48
C THR A 54 -15.97 -7.91 23.66
N SER A 55 -16.13 -7.41 24.89
CA SER A 55 -15.96 -5.97 25.20
C SER A 55 -14.54 -5.49 24.89
N ILE A 56 -13.53 -6.29 25.26
CA ILE A 56 -12.12 -5.99 24.94
C ILE A 56 -11.88 -6.13 23.43
N GLY A 57 -12.47 -7.13 22.77
CA GLY A 57 -12.44 -7.27 21.31
C GLY A 57 -12.94 -6.01 20.60
N LEU A 58 -14.11 -5.51 20.98
CA LEU A 58 -14.69 -4.28 20.41
C LEU A 58 -13.84 -3.03 20.67
N VAL A 59 -13.27 -2.89 21.87
CA VAL A 59 -12.34 -1.78 22.17
C VAL A 59 -11.09 -1.88 21.29
N SER A 60 -10.56 -3.10 21.10
CA SER A 60 -9.39 -3.32 20.25
C SER A 60 -9.68 -3.03 18.77
N ASP A 61 -10.87 -3.35 18.28
CA ASP A 61 -11.34 -2.97 16.94
C ASP A 61 -11.39 -1.44 16.80
N GLY A 62 -11.86 -0.72 17.82
CA GLY A 62 -11.87 0.75 17.79
C GLY A 62 -10.48 1.38 17.69
N PHE A 63 -9.47 0.82 18.38
CA PHE A 63 -8.09 1.26 18.21
C PHE A 63 -7.53 0.91 16.83
N PHE A 64 -7.89 -0.26 16.30
CA PHE A 64 -7.52 -0.65 14.95
C PHE A 64 -8.15 0.27 13.89
N HIS A 65 -9.40 0.69 14.08
CA HIS A 65 -10.09 1.70 13.27
C HIS A 65 -9.38 3.05 13.30
N ALA A 66 -9.01 3.51 14.49
CA ALA A 66 -8.30 4.78 14.63
C ALA A 66 -6.96 4.73 13.89
N PHE A 67 -6.22 3.62 14.01
CA PHE A 67 -4.98 3.40 13.27
C PHE A 67 -5.22 3.43 11.75
N SER A 68 -6.23 2.72 11.25
CA SER A 68 -6.54 2.63 9.83
C SER A 68 -6.87 4.01 9.23
N TRP A 69 -7.65 4.82 9.94
CA TRP A 69 -7.95 6.20 9.55
C TRP A 69 -6.75 7.14 9.62
N LEU A 70 -5.95 7.07 10.68
CA LEU A 70 -4.74 7.89 10.80
C LEU A 70 -3.75 7.59 9.66
N ALA A 71 -3.56 6.32 9.31
CA ALA A 71 -2.72 5.91 8.19
C ALA A 71 -3.29 6.40 6.84
N THR A 72 -4.61 6.25 6.63
CA THR A 72 -5.30 6.69 5.42
C THR A 72 -5.19 8.20 5.24
N ILE A 73 -5.58 8.97 6.26
CA ILE A 73 -5.55 10.44 6.26
C ILE A 73 -4.11 10.92 6.11
N GLY A 74 -3.18 10.38 6.89
CA GLY A 74 -1.75 10.71 6.78
C GLY A 74 -1.19 10.46 5.38
N GLY A 75 -1.53 9.33 4.77
CA GLY A 75 -1.19 9.01 3.39
C GLY A 75 -1.73 10.05 2.38
N LEU A 76 -2.98 10.50 2.56
CA LEU A 76 -3.63 11.52 1.73
C LEU A 76 -3.04 12.93 1.93
N PHE A 77 -2.68 13.32 3.16
CA PHE A 77 -1.96 14.58 3.40
C PHE A 77 -0.61 14.59 2.69
N LEU A 78 0.14 13.48 2.75
CA LEU A 78 1.39 13.34 2.00
C LEU A 78 1.15 13.34 0.50
N PHE A 79 0.05 12.76 0.02
CA PHE A 79 -0.34 12.80 -1.39
C PHE A 79 -0.65 14.24 -1.85
N ALA A 80 -1.39 15.00 -1.05
CA ALA A 80 -1.66 16.41 -1.32
C ALA A 80 -0.36 17.22 -1.39
N ASP A 81 0.60 16.99 -0.48
CA ASP A 81 1.91 17.65 -0.54
C ASP A 81 2.75 17.21 -1.75
N LEU A 82 2.67 15.95 -2.17
CA LEU A 82 3.29 15.47 -3.41
C LEU A 82 2.73 16.19 -4.65
N ARG A 83 1.41 16.37 -4.71
CA ARG A 83 0.76 17.13 -5.80
C ARG A 83 1.15 18.60 -5.78
N ARG A 84 1.11 19.24 -4.61
CA ARG A 84 1.45 20.67 -4.45
C ARG A 84 2.88 21.00 -4.88
N LYS A 85 3.80 20.03 -4.76
CA LYS A 85 5.23 20.20 -5.09
C LYS A 85 5.62 19.63 -6.46
N ASP A 86 4.66 19.22 -7.29
CA ASP A 86 4.90 18.56 -8.58
C ASP A 86 5.82 17.33 -8.48
N MET A 87 5.74 16.61 -7.35
CA MET A 87 6.54 15.42 -7.04
C MET A 87 5.74 14.11 -7.19
N LEU A 88 4.45 14.18 -7.51
CA LEU A 88 3.60 12.99 -7.63
C LEU A 88 4.00 12.14 -8.85
N GLN A 89 4.39 10.89 -8.58
CA GLN A 89 4.65 9.88 -9.58
C GLN A 89 3.52 8.85 -9.55
N VAL A 90 2.43 9.13 -10.27
CA VAL A 90 1.16 8.38 -10.17
C VAL A 90 1.33 6.86 -10.18
N LYS A 91 2.10 6.31 -11.14
CA LYS A 91 2.34 4.85 -11.22
C LYS A 91 3.05 4.31 -9.98
N ARG A 92 4.06 5.02 -9.48
CA ARG A 92 4.79 4.65 -8.27
C ARG A 92 3.89 4.76 -7.04
N TRP A 93 3.12 5.83 -6.92
CA TRP A 93 2.17 6.02 -5.82
C TRP A 93 1.13 4.90 -5.78
N PHE A 94 0.49 4.57 -6.90
CA PHE A 94 -0.42 3.43 -7.00
C PHE A 94 0.27 2.10 -6.68
N GLY A 95 1.46 1.84 -7.22
CA GLY A 95 2.22 0.64 -6.87
C GLY A 95 2.54 0.55 -5.38
N SER A 96 2.72 1.70 -4.72
CA SER A 96 2.96 1.79 -3.28
C SER A 96 1.73 1.47 -2.44
N ILE A 97 0.53 1.82 -2.93
CA ILE A 97 -0.75 1.43 -2.30
C ILE A 97 -0.86 -0.09 -2.27
N TRP A 98 -0.71 -0.74 -3.43
CA TRP A 98 -0.78 -2.20 -3.55
C TRP A 98 0.29 -2.88 -2.69
N LEU A 99 1.50 -2.35 -2.70
CA LEU A 99 2.59 -2.88 -1.88
C LEU A 99 2.30 -2.74 -0.38
N GLY A 100 1.90 -1.56 0.09
CA GLY A 100 1.60 -1.32 1.51
C GLY A 100 0.41 -2.15 2.00
N ALA A 101 -0.66 -2.21 1.20
CA ALA A 101 -1.84 -3.01 1.51
C ALA A 101 -1.51 -4.52 1.57
N GLY A 102 -0.78 -5.04 0.58
CA GLY A 102 -0.37 -6.45 0.57
C GLY A 102 0.58 -6.81 1.71
N LEU A 103 1.53 -5.92 2.06
CA LEU A 103 2.44 -6.14 3.19
C LEU A 103 1.68 -6.18 4.53
N PHE A 104 0.71 -5.28 4.73
CA PHE A 104 -0.11 -5.30 5.94
C PHE A 104 -0.92 -6.59 6.05
N GLN A 105 -1.60 -6.99 4.97
CA GLN A 105 -2.42 -8.20 4.96
C GLN A 105 -1.59 -9.47 5.17
N LEU A 106 -0.37 -9.52 4.63
CA LEU A 106 0.56 -10.63 4.87
C LEU A 106 1.07 -10.62 6.32
N TYR A 107 1.36 -9.44 6.87
CA TYR A 107 1.75 -9.29 8.27
C TYR A 107 0.66 -9.78 9.22
N ASP A 108 -0.58 -9.36 9.01
CA ASP A 108 -1.73 -9.83 9.78
C ASP A 108 -1.91 -11.36 9.64
N GLY A 109 -1.94 -11.85 8.40
CA GLY A 109 -2.12 -13.26 8.05
C GLY A 109 -1.07 -14.22 8.62
N LEU A 110 0.18 -13.79 8.74
CA LEU A 110 1.27 -14.64 9.24
C LEU A 110 1.61 -14.33 10.70
N ILE A 111 1.81 -13.06 11.03
CA ILE A 111 2.32 -12.67 12.33
C ILE A 111 1.19 -12.63 13.34
N GLN A 112 0.09 -11.92 13.08
CA GLN A 112 -0.98 -11.78 14.06
C GLN A 112 -1.77 -13.08 14.21
N HIS A 113 -2.10 -13.73 13.09
CA HIS A 113 -2.89 -14.96 13.10
C HIS A 113 -2.11 -16.23 13.46
N LYS A 114 -0.85 -16.38 13.03
CA LYS A 114 -0.11 -17.66 13.20
C LYS A 114 1.01 -17.60 14.21
N VAL A 115 1.78 -16.52 14.24
CA VAL A 115 2.88 -16.39 15.22
C VAL A 115 2.34 -15.96 16.59
N MET A 116 1.56 -14.89 16.64
CA MET A 116 1.01 -14.35 17.89
C MET A 116 -0.29 -15.04 18.29
N GLY A 117 -1.07 -15.49 17.30
CA GLY A 117 -2.36 -16.14 17.47
C GLY A 117 -3.36 -15.29 18.25
N ILE A 118 -3.30 -13.96 18.12
CA ILE A 118 -4.15 -13.01 18.87
C ILE A 118 -5.60 -12.98 18.37
N HIS A 119 -5.80 -13.38 17.12
CA HIS A 119 -7.08 -13.66 16.47
C HIS A 119 -6.84 -14.67 15.34
N GLN A 120 -7.90 -15.15 14.68
CA GLN A 120 -7.81 -15.96 13.46
C GLN A 120 -8.60 -15.28 12.34
N ILE A 121 -8.21 -15.46 11.08
CA ILE A 121 -8.97 -14.97 9.91
C ILE A 121 -10.44 -15.36 10.02
N ARG A 122 -10.69 -16.61 10.46
CA ARG A 122 -12.03 -17.13 10.68
C ARG A 122 -12.00 -18.35 11.58
N TYR A 123 -12.90 -18.43 12.54
CA TYR A 123 -13.06 -19.60 13.41
C TYR A 123 -13.95 -20.66 12.76
N VAL A 124 -13.35 -21.55 11.95
CA VAL A 124 -14.00 -22.68 11.26
C VAL A 124 -13.05 -23.88 11.15
N ASP A 125 -13.58 -25.09 11.00
CA ASP A 125 -12.80 -26.35 10.99
C ASP A 125 -11.71 -26.40 9.91
N HIS A 126 -11.97 -25.82 8.73
CA HIS A 126 -11.05 -25.80 7.59
C HIS A 126 -10.48 -24.40 7.32
N VAL A 127 -9.98 -23.74 8.37
CA VAL A 127 -9.38 -22.38 8.30
C VAL A 127 -8.24 -22.26 7.27
N PHE A 128 -7.55 -23.37 6.98
CA PHE A 128 -6.46 -23.42 5.99
C PHE A 128 -6.81 -22.79 4.64
N TYR A 129 -8.03 -22.99 4.12
CA TYR A 129 -8.42 -22.40 2.84
C TYR A 129 -8.57 -20.88 2.92
N TYR A 130 -9.03 -20.37 4.06
CA TYR A 130 -9.10 -18.93 4.32
C TYR A 130 -7.69 -18.35 4.46
N ASP A 131 -6.79 -19.03 5.17
CA ASP A 131 -5.38 -18.65 5.26
C ASP A 131 -4.71 -18.59 3.89
N LEU A 132 -4.97 -19.58 3.04
CA LEU A 132 -4.40 -19.65 1.69
C LEU A 132 -4.90 -18.49 0.82
N VAL A 133 -6.19 -18.20 0.83
CA VAL A 133 -6.77 -17.10 0.03
C VAL A 133 -6.28 -15.75 0.56
N TRP A 134 -6.27 -15.55 1.87
CA TRP A 134 -5.82 -14.30 2.51
C TRP A 134 -4.36 -13.97 2.17
N ASN A 135 -3.45 -14.92 2.41
CA ASN A 135 -2.03 -14.74 2.15
C ASN A 135 -1.73 -14.75 0.64
N GLY A 136 -2.51 -15.48 -0.16
CA GLY A 136 -2.42 -15.48 -1.62
C GLY A 136 -2.76 -14.12 -2.22
N ILE A 137 -3.85 -13.49 -1.77
CA ILE A 137 -4.23 -12.12 -2.15
C ILE A 137 -3.14 -11.14 -1.73
N ALA A 138 -2.64 -11.25 -0.49
CA ALA A 138 -1.56 -10.40 0.00
C ALA A 138 -0.30 -10.48 -0.88
N LEU A 139 0.11 -11.69 -1.26
CA LEU A 139 1.25 -11.90 -2.16
C LEU A 139 1.01 -11.32 -3.56
N LEU A 140 -0.19 -11.51 -4.13
CA LEU A 140 -0.55 -10.91 -5.42
C LEU A 140 -0.47 -9.39 -5.37
N MET A 141 -0.93 -8.77 -4.28
CA MET A 141 -0.85 -7.33 -4.09
C MET A 141 0.59 -6.83 -3.98
N ILE A 142 1.44 -7.53 -3.24
CA ILE A 142 2.88 -7.23 -3.12
C ILE A 142 3.56 -7.30 -4.49
N VAL A 143 3.34 -8.39 -5.24
CA VAL A 143 3.94 -8.59 -6.57
C VAL A 143 3.46 -7.52 -7.55
N ALA A 144 2.14 -7.25 -7.59
CA ALA A 144 1.57 -6.21 -8.45
C ALA A 144 2.13 -4.82 -8.11
N GLY A 145 2.19 -4.49 -6.81
CA GLY A 145 2.74 -3.22 -6.33
C GLY A 145 4.22 -3.06 -6.68
N GLY A 146 5.02 -4.09 -6.42
CA GLY A 146 6.44 -4.13 -6.79
C GLY A 146 6.67 -3.98 -8.30
N ALA A 147 5.87 -4.65 -9.12
CA ALA A 147 5.93 -4.54 -10.57
C ALA A 147 5.58 -3.13 -11.06
N LEU A 148 4.59 -2.45 -10.46
CA LEU A 148 4.23 -1.07 -10.78
C LEU A 148 5.34 -0.09 -10.39
N ILE A 149 6.01 -0.30 -9.25
CA ILE A 149 7.11 0.54 -8.77
C ILE A 149 8.38 0.35 -9.63
N GLY A 150 8.68 -0.90 -10.05
CA GLY A 150 9.89 -1.25 -10.78
C GLY A 150 9.90 -0.85 -12.26
N ARG A 151 8.74 -0.59 -12.86
CA ARG A 151 8.63 -0.14 -14.26
C ARG A 151 9.18 1.27 -14.43
N ARG A 152 10.36 1.40 -15.05
CA ARG A 152 10.85 2.69 -15.53
C ARG A 152 9.90 3.22 -16.62
N PRO A 153 9.66 4.54 -16.70
CA PRO A 153 9.00 5.10 -17.87
C PRO A 153 9.78 4.63 -19.09
N ARG A 154 9.12 3.97 -20.06
CA ARG A 154 9.71 3.85 -21.39
C ARG A 154 9.93 5.29 -21.83
N SER A 155 11.18 5.75 -21.86
CA SER A 155 11.55 6.88 -22.68
C SER A 155 10.99 6.54 -24.05
N SER A 156 9.96 7.26 -24.48
CA SER A 156 9.54 7.25 -25.87
C SER A 156 10.83 7.48 -26.64
N MET A 157 11.35 6.43 -27.27
CA MET A 157 12.39 6.57 -28.26
C MET A 157 11.85 7.63 -29.20
N GLN A 158 12.53 8.78 -29.19
CA GLN A 158 12.33 9.86 -30.11
C GLN A 158 12.71 9.25 -31.47
N THR A 159 11.76 8.55 -32.11
CA THR A 159 11.88 8.13 -33.50
C THR A 159 11.96 9.42 -34.29
N GLY A 160 13.16 9.68 -34.79
CA GLY A 160 13.54 10.91 -35.42
C GLY A 160 12.97 11.10 -36.81
N GLY A 161 13.26 12.30 -37.31
CA GLY A 161 13.02 12.77 -38.67
C GLY A 161 12.70 14.26 -38.57
N GLN A 162 13.66 15.18 -38.42
CA GLN A 162 14.71 15.44 -39.43
C GLN A 162 14.23 15.11 -40.86
N ARG A 163 13.05 15.62 -41.22
CA ARG A 163 12.57 15.70 -42.61
C ARG A 163 12.04 17.10 -42.90
N ASP A 164 12.81 18.15 -42.65
CA ASP A 164 12.50 19.48 -43.23
C ASP A 164 13.72 20.37 -43.53
N ALA A 165 14.95 19.85 -43.39
CA ALA A 165 16.16 20.57 -43.79
C ALA A 165 16.60 20.30 -45.25
N ARG A 166 15.73 19.73 -46.10
CA ARG A 166 15.99 19.48 -47.53
C ARG A 166 14.85 19.98 -48.44
N ARG A 167 14.37 21.18 -48.17
CA ARG A 167 13.65 22.00 -49.15
C ARG A 167 14.22 23.42 -49.07
N ALA A 168 15.48 23.52 -49.48
CA ALA A 168 16.11 24.75 -49.95
C ALA A 168 16.33 24.59 -51.45
#